data_AF-A0AAW4KN22-F1
#
_entry.id   AF-A0AAW4KN22-F1
#
_cell.length_a   1.000
_cell.length_b   1.000
_cell.length_c   1.000
_cell.angle_alpha   90.00
_cell.angle_beta   90.00
_cell.angle_gamma   90.00
#
_symmetry.space_group_name_H-M   'P 1'
#
loop_
_entity.id
_entity.type
_entity.pdbx_description
1 polymer ?
#
loop_
_entity_poly.entity_id
_entity_poly.type
_entity_poly.pdbx_seq_one_letter_code
_entity_poly.pdbx_strand_id
1 'polypeptide(L)' 'MSQSKNGMPLPHFMSIGSVPDTEGKAAHYVYVMTDLTRVKQAEERLDALTYLDPLTGLPNRTLIWLRLEQAVAQAQ' A
#
# COMPACT_ATOMS: atom_id res chain seq x y z
N MET A 1 9.84 -2.54 10.51
CA MET A 1 8.49 -2.17 10.05
C MET A 1 7.80 -1.41 11.15
N SER A 2 7.22 -0.25 10.86
CA SER A 2 6.42 0.47 11.86
C SER A 2 5.08 -0.21 12.04
N GLN A 3 4.62 -0.26 13.29
CA GLN A 3 3.37 -0.86 13.69
C GLN A 3 2.63 0.16 14.55
N SER A 4 1.32 0.18 14.43
CA SER A 4 0.46 0.95 15.32
C SER A 4 0.43 0.31 16.71
N LYS A 5 -0.10 1.02 17.70
CA LYS A 5 -0.16 0.54 19.09
C LYS A 5 -0.91 -0.78 19.27
N ASN A 6 -1.76 -1.16 18.32
CA ASN A 6 -2.52 -2.41 18.29
C ASN A 6 -1.83 -3.51 17.46
N GLY A 7 -0.59 -3.31 17.02
CA GLY A 7 0.19 -4.28 16.25
C GLY A 7 -0.12 -4.34 14.76
N MET A 8 -1.02 -3.49 14.23
CA MET A 8 -1.28 -3.48 12.79
C MET A 8 -0.13 -2.79 12.03
N PRO A 9 0.32 -3.33 10.88
CA PRO A 9 1.31 -2.68 10.02
C PRO A 9 0.85 -1.27 9.63
N LEU A 10 1.75 -0.29 9.78
CA LEU A 10 1.49 1.08 9.35
C LEU A 10 2.32 1.37 8.10
N PRO A 11 1.70 1.42 6.90
CA PRO A 11 2.40 1.93 5.74
C PRO A 11 2.64 3.42 5.93
N HIS A 12 3.90 3.84 5.82
CA HIS A 12 4.26 5.24 5.94
C HIS A 12 5.36 5.61 4.97
N PHE A 13 5.34 6.87 4.54
CA PHE A 13 6.47 7.49 3.89
C PHE A 13 7.27 8.26 4.94
N MET A 14 8.60 8.18 4.89
CA MET A 14 9.47 8.91 5.80
C MET A 14 10.55 9.64 5.02
N SER A 15 10.77 10.91 5.36
CA SER A 15 11.90 11.71 4.91
C SER A 15 12.71 12.17 6.12
N ILE A 16 14.03 12.12 5.99
CA ILE A 16 14.99 12.57 7.00
C ILE A 16 15.87 13.67 6.40
N GLY A 17 16.00 14.78 7.12
CA GLY A 17 16.92 15.86 6.77
C GLY A 17 17.81 16.22 7.97
N SER A 18 19.05 16.58 7.72
CA SER A 18 19.92 17.18 8.73
C SER A 18 19.83 18.70 8.67
N VAL A 19 19.84 19.32 9.85
CA VAL A 19 19.97 20.77 10.02
C VAL A 19 21.37 21.03 10.57
N PRO A 20 22.28 21.59 9.76
CA PRO A 20 23.62 21.91 10.22
C PRO A 20 23.59 23.12 11.18
N ASP A 21 24.54 23.15 12.11
CA ASP A 21 24.86 24.33 12.91
C ASP A 21 25.59 25.41 12.08
N THR A 22 25.91 26.53 12.71
CA THR A 22 26.66 27.64 12.12
C THR A 22 28.07 27.26 11.65
N GLU A 23 28.62 26.13 12.10
CA GLU A 23 29.91 25.58 11.66
C GLU A 23 29.78 24.54 10.55
N GLY A 24 28.55 24.26 10.07
CA GLY A 24 28.28 23.28 9.02
C GLY A 24 28.24 21.82 9.50
N LYS A 25 28.29 21.57 10.82
CA LYS A 25 28.16 20.21 11.37
C LYS A 25 26.69 19.89 11.62
N ALA A 26 26.27 18.65 11.34
CA ALA A 26 24.88 18.23 11.57
C ALA A 26 24.54 18.29 13.07
N ALA A 27 23.77 19.30 13.48
CA ALA A 27 23.38 19.52 14.87
C ALA A 27 22.01 18.92 15.21
N HIS A 28 21.10 18.87 14.24
CA HIS A 28 19.78 18.28 14.41
C HIS A 28 19.37 17.43 13.20
N TYR A 29 18.47 16.49 13.44
CA TYR A 29 17.81 15.70 12.40
C TYR A 29 16.31 15.89 12.51
N VAL A 30 15.68 16.22 11.40
CA VAL A 30 14.23 16.35 11.30
C VAL A 30 13.70 15.15 10.53
N TYR A 31 12.71 14.48 11.13
CA TYR A 31 12.01 13.37 10.53
C TYR A 31 10.58 13.82 10.21
N VAL A 32 10.16 13.64 8.97
CA VAL A 32 8.76 13.81 8.56
C VAL A 32 8.24 12.42 8.21
N MET A 33 7.17 12.00 8.89
CA MET A 33 6.52 10.73 8.64
C MET A 33 5.06 10.98 8.25
N THR A 34 4.67 10.46 7.08
CA THR A 34 3.31 10.56 6.54
C THR A 34 2.66 9.19 6.60
N ASP A 35 1.52 9.10 7.28
CA ASP A 35 0.70 7.90 7.32
C ASP A 35 0.00 7.68 5.96
N LEU A 36 0.25 6.53 5.33
CA LEU A 36 -0.34 6.14 4.05
C LEU A 36 -1.50 5.15 4.19
N THR A 37 -1.95 4.86 5.41
CA THR A 37 -2.98 3.84 5.68
C THR A 37 -4.23 4.07 4.85
N ARG A 38 -4.73 5.31 4.80
CA ARG A 38 -5.93 5.66 4.02
C ARG A 38 -5.74 5.47 2.52
N VAL A 39 -4.55 5.75 2.01
CA VAL A 39 -4.21 5.59 0.59
C VAL A 39 -4.23 4.11 0.24
N LYS A 40 -3.56 3.27 1.05
CA LYS A 40 -3.52 1.82 0.86
C LYS A 40 -4.90 1.17 0.96
N GLN A 41 -5.72 1.57 1.92
CA GLN A 41 -7.11 1.10 2.03
C GLN A 41 -7.97 1.50 0.81
N ALA A 42 -7.73 2.69 0.25
CA ALA A 42 -8.45 3.13 -0.95
C ALA A 42 -8.02 2.33 -2.19
N GLU A 43 -6.71 2.08 -2.35
CA GLU A 43 -6.16 1.21 -3.40
C GLU A 43 -6.77 -0.21 -3.33
N GLU A 44 -6.73 -0.84 -2.15
CA GLU A 44 -7.33 -2.17 -1.94
C GLU A 44 -8.83 -2.20 -2.26
N ARG A 45 -9.55 -1.13 -1.92
CA ARG A 45 -10.98 -1.03 -2.22
C ARG A 45 -11.24 -0.83 -3.71
N LEU A 46 -10.41 -0.07 -4.42
CA LEU A 46 -10.49 0.07 -5.87
C LEU A 46 -10.20 -1.27 -6.57
N ASP A 47 -9.21 -2.03 -6.11
CA ASP A 47 -8.92 -3.37 -6.63
C ASP A 47 -10.10 -4.31 -6.41
N ALA A 48 -10.68 -4.30 -5.20
CA ALA A 48 -11.87 -5.09 -4.91
C ALA A 48 -13.04 -4.72 -5.84
N LEU A 49 -13.29 -3.44 -6.10
CA LEU A 49 -14.35 -3.00 -7.04
C LEU A 49 -14.05 -3.37 -8.50
N THR A 50 -12.78 -3.50 -8.86
CA THR A 50 -12.35 -3.87 -10.21
C THR A 50 -12.54 -5.36 -10.49
N TYR A 51 -12.38 -6.22 -9.48
CA TYR A 51 -12.32 -7.67 -9.65
C TYR A 51 -13.40 -8.47 -8.92
N LEU A 52 -14.06 -7.89 -7.92
CA LEU A 52 -15.10 -8.56 -7.14
C LEU A 52 -16.47 -7.91 -7.41
N ASP A 53 -17.51 -8.73 -7.39
CA ASP A 53 -18.89 -8.27 -7.40
C ASP A 53 -19.25 -7.71 -6.00
N PRO A 54 -19.69 -6.44 -5.89
CA PRO A 54 -19.90 -5.81 -4.60
C PRO A 54 -21.09 -6.36 -3.80
N LEU A 55 -22.02 -7.08 -4.45
CA LEU A 55 -23.17 -7.69 -3.77
C LEU A 55 -22.79 -9.02 -3.11
N THR A 56 -21.97 -9.83 -3.78
CA THR A 56 -21.67 -11.21 -3.38
C THR A 56 -20.26 -11.40 -2.81
N GLY A 57 -19.33 -10.48 -3.10
CA GLY A 57 -17.91 -10.63 -2.79
C GLY A 57 -17.19 -11.68 -3.65
N LEU A 58 -17.87 -12.25 -4.65
CA LEU A 58 -17.31 -13.26 -5.56
C LEU A 58 -16.55 -12.60 -6.72
N PRO A 59 -15.65 -13.33 -7.40
CA PRO A 59 -15.02 -12.87 -8.63
C PRO A 59 -16.05 -12.38 -9.64
N ASN A 60 -15.87 -11.16 -10.12
CA ASN A 60 -16.68 -10.63 -11.20
C ASN A 60 -16.25 -11.24 -12.54
N ARG A 61 -16.99 -10.89 -13.60
CA ARG A 61 -16.72 -11.39 -14.95
C ARG A 61 -15.28 -11.14 -15.41
N THR A 62 -14.69 -9.99 -15.08
CA THR A 62 -13.31 -9.64 -15.44
C THR A 62 -12.32 -10.61 -14.82
N LEU A 63 -12.43 -10.86 -13.50
CA LEU A 63 -11.52 -11.78 -12.80
C LEU A 63 -11.73 -13.24 -13.25
N ILE A 64 -12.96 -13.63 -13.58
CA ILE A 64 -13.26 -14.96 -14.12
C ILE A 64 -12.53 -15.18 -15.46
N TRP A 65 -12.62 -14.23 -16.39
CA TRP A 65 -11.94 -14.35 -17.68
C TRP A 65 -10.43 -14.43 -17.55
N LEU A 66 -9.84 -13.55 -16.74
CA LEU A 66 -8.39 -13.57 -16.49
C LEU A 66 -7.93 -14.93 -15.94
N ARG A 67 -8.67 -15.51 -14.99
CA ARG A 67 -8.35 -16.82 -14.44
C ARG A 67 -8.54 -17.94 -15.45
N LEU A 68 -9.56 -17.87 -16.30
CA LEU A 68 -9.79 -18.85 -17.35
C LEU A 68 -8.64 -18.84 -18.38
N GLU A 69 -8.22 -17.66 -18.83
CA GLU A 69 -7.09 -17.50 -19.74
C GLU A 69 -5.80 -18.09 -19.14
N GLN A 70 -5.52 -17.80 -17.86
CA GLN A 70 -4.40 -18.38 -17.14
C GLN A 70 -4.49 -19.92 -17.06
N ALA A 71 -5.66 -20.47 -16.76
CA ALA A 71 -5.85 -21.91 -16.65
C ALA A 71 -5.66 -22.63 -17.99
N VAL A 72 -6.15 -22.05 -19.08
CA VAL A 72 -5.96 -22.60 -20.44
C VAL A 72 -4.48 -22.56 -20.83
N ALA A 73 -3.79 -21.45 -20.56
CA ALA A 73 -2.36 -21.31 -20.86
C ALA A 73 -1.50 -22.31 -20.07
N GLN A 74 -1.90 -22.67 -18.84
CA GLN A 74 -1.20 -23.68 -18.02
C GLN A 74 -1.44 -25.12 -18.49
N ALA A 75 -2.50 -25.37 -19.25
CA ALA A 75 -2.87 -26.71 -19.74
C ALA A 75 -2.31 -27.04 -21.13
N GLN A 76 -1.64 -26.07 -21.77
CA GLN A 76 -0.94 -26.22 -23.06
C GLN A 76 0.53 -26.56 -22.84
#